data_AF-A0A933YAE1-F1
#
_entry.id   AF-A0A933YAE1-F1
#
_cell.length_a   1.000
_cell.length_b   1.000
_cell.length_c   1.000
_cell.angle_alpha   90.00
_cell.angle_beta   90.00
_cell.angle_gamma   90.00
#
_symmetry.space_group_name_H-M   'P 1'
#
loop_
_entity.id
_entity.type
_entity.pdbx_description
1 polymer ?
#
loop_
_entity_poly.entity_id
_entity_poly.type
_entity_poly.pdbx_seq_one_letter_code
_entity_poly.pdbx_strand_id
1 'polypeptide(L)'
;MSIFYPSATSIRVILALIGFLGIFFAPWWVPLICIIALSLRYPAWEVPIIGLLMDLLWLPGEGFQIPLFLIGSIALVWVCAPLRSQFLRP
;
A
#
# COMPACT_ATOMS: atom_id res chain seq x y z
N MET A 1 10.42 -23.23 -3.14
CA MET A 1 9.69 -23.36 -4.41
C MET A 1 8.21 -23.55 -4.08
N SER A 2 7.44 -22.46 -3.93
CA SER A 2 6.00 -22.53 -3.62
C SER A 2 5.20 -22.18 -4.87
N ILE A 3 4.73 -23.24 -5.50
CA ILE A 3 3.89 -23.23 -6.70
C ILE A 3 2.49 -22.81 -6.26
N PHE A 4 2.05 -21.64 -6.73
CA PHE A 4 0.66 -21.17 -6.83
C PHE A 4 -0.31 -21.49 -5.66
N TYR A 5 -0.44 -20.55 -4.72
CA TYR A 5 -1.75 -20.28 -4.08
C TYR A 5 -2.46 -19.21 -4.92
N PRO A 6 -3.37 -19.57 -5.84
CA PRO A 6 -3.97 -18.61 -6.78
C PRO A 6 -4.83 -17.52 -6.11
N SER A 7 -5.33 -17.71 -4.89
CA SER A 7 -6.22 -16.74 -4.23
C SER A 7 -5.48 -15.54 -3.61
N ALA A 8 -4.41 -15.79 -2.85
CA ALA A 8 -3.73 -14.74 -2.09
C ALA A 8 -3.01 -13.72 -3.00
N THR A 9 -2.32 -14.21 -4.03
CA THR A 9 -1.63 -13.35 -5.00
C THR A 9 -2.61 -12.55 -5.85
N SER A 10 -3.72 -13.16 -6.29
CA SER A 10 -4.75 -12.46 -7.07
C SER A 10 -5.40 -11.33 -6.27
N ILE A 11 -5.73 -11.56 -4.99
CA ILE A 11 -6.28 -10.51 -4.12
C ILE A 11 -5.26 -9.38 -3.91
N ARG A 12 -3.97 -9.70 -3.72
CA ARG A 12 -2.92 -8.68 -3.61
C ARG A 12 -2.86 -7.81 -4.86
N VAL A 13 -2.85 -8.42 -6.05
CA VAL A 13 -2.78 -7.71 -7.33
C VAL A 13 -4.03 -6.84 -7.53
N ILE A 14 -5.22 -7.36 -7.22
CA ILE A 14 -6.47 -6.58 -7.32
C ILE A 14 -6.43 -5.38 -6.38
N LEU A 15 -6.03 -5.56 -5.11
CA LEU A 15 -5.92 -4.46 -4.15
C LEU A 15 -4.86 -3.42 -4.58
N ALA A 16 -3.73 -3.88 -5.13
CA ALA A 16 -2.70 -2.98 -5.67
C ALA A 16 -3.22 -2.18 -6.86
N LEU A 17 -3.97 -2.82 -7.77
CA LEU A 17 -4.60 -2.14 -8.91
C LEU A 17 -5.67 -1.15 -8.47
N ILE A 18 -6.54 -1.51 -7.51
CA ILE A 18 -7.54 -0.60 -6.95
C ILE A 18 -6.85 0.58 -6.27
N GLY A 19 -5.79 0.35 -5.49
CA GLY A 19 -5.01 1.41 -4.87
C GLY A 19 -4.37 2.32 -5.91
N PHE A 20 -3.77 1.76 -6.97
CA PHE A 20 -3.12 2.53 -8.02
C PHE A 20 -4.12 3.36 -8.85
N LEU A 21 -5.20 2.74 -9.35
CA LEU A 21 -6.24 3.44 -10.11
C LEU A 21 -7.04 4.39 -9.23
N GLY A 22 -7.25 4.03 -7.95
CA GLY A 22 -7.96 4.82 -6.97
C GLY A 22 -7.29 6.16 -6.68
N ILE A 23 -5.96 6.27 -6.84
CA ILE A 23 -5.26 7.57 -6.74
C ILE A 23 -5.80 8.58 -7.75
N PHE A 24 -6.16 8.15 -8.97
CA PHE A 24 -6.58 9.03 -10.06
C PHE A 24 -8.09 9.23 -10.12
N PHE A 25 -8.87 8.18 -9.84
CA PHE A 25 -10.31 8.16 -10.08
C PHE A 25 -11.17 8.21 -8.82
N ALA A 26 -10.58 8.00 -7.65
CA ALA A 26 -11.31 7.88 -6.39
C ALA A 26 -10.83 8.91 -5.35
N PRO A 27 -11.59 9.16 -4.28
CA PRO A 27 -11.15 10.00 -3.18
C PRO A 27 -9.90 9.48 -2.47
N TRP A 28 -9.09 10.34 -1.85
CA TRP A 28 -7.80 9.99 -1.22
C TRP A 28 -7.87 8.86 -0.20
N TRP A 29 -8.99 8.70 0.48
CA TRP A 29 -9.15 7.65 1.48
C TRP A 29 -9.21 6.25 0.84
N VAL A 30 -9.60 6.12 -0.43
CA VAL A 30 -9.65 4.82 -1.14
C VAL A 30 -8.26 4.18 -1.32
N PRO A 31 -7.27 4.85 -1.94
CA PRO A 31 -5.92 4.31 -2.03
C PRO A 31 -5.26 4.17 -0.65
N LEU A 32 -5.61 5.00 0.33
CA LEU A 32 -5.11 4.88 1.70
C LEU A 32 -5.59 3.60 2.40
N ILE A 33 -6.86 3.24 2.24
CA ILE A 33 -7.38 1.95 2.75
C ILE A 33 -6.67 0.79 2.05
N CYS A 34 -6.39 0.90 0.74
CA CYS A 34 -5.66 -0.13 0.01
C CYS A 34 -4.22 -0.30 0.53
N ILE A 35 -3.51 0.80 0.81
CA ILE A 35 -2.18 0.82 1.45
C ILE A 35 -2.22 0.05 2.77
N ILE A 36 -3.20 0.34 3.63
CA ILE A 36 -3.35 -0.31 4.95
C ILE A 36 -3.68 -1.81 4.80
N ALA A 37 -4.62 -2.15 3.93
CA ALA A 37 -5.00 -3.54 3.71
C ALA A 37 -3.84 -4.38 3.12
N LEU A 38 -3.10 -3.80 2.17
CA LEU A 38 -1.92 -4.43 1.57
C LEU A 38 -0.79 -4.62 2.57
N SER A 39 -0.46 -3.60 3.37
CA SER A 39 0.64 -3.65 4.34
C SER A 39 0.39 -4.65 5.47
N LEU A 40 -0.86 -4.75 5.94
CA LEU A 40 -1.27 -5.71 6.95
C LEU A 40 -1.09 -7.14 6.44
N ARG A 41 -1.68 -7.45 5.27
CA ARG A 41 -1.80 -8.83 4.81
C ARG A 41 -0.61 -9.33 3.98
N TYR A 42 0.10 -8.45 3.29
CA TYR A 42 1.12 -8.84 2.32
C TYR A 42 2.43 -8.05 2.49
N PRO A 43 3.60 -8.67 2.22
CA PRO A 43 4.85 -7.93 2.00
C PRO A 43 4.79 -7.24 0.64
N ALA A 44 4.08 -6.12 0.59
CA ALA A 44 3.80 -5.41 -0.65
C ALA A 44 4.70 -4.17 -0.78
N TRP A 45 5.72 -4.26 -1.63
CA TRP A 45 6.56 -3.11 -2.02
C TRP A 45 5.80 -2.12 -2.92
N GLU A 46 4.61 -2.49 -3.40
CA GLU A 46 3.68 -1.61 -4.09
C GLU A 46 3.15 -0.50 -3.17
N VAL A 47 3.15 -0.73 -1.85
CA VAL A 47 2.59 0.19 -0.84
C VAL A 47 3.34 1.54 -0.79
N PRO A 48 4.69 1.58 -0.68
CA PRO A 48 5.46 2.83 -0.83
C PRO A 48 5.25 3.56 -2.16
N ILE A 49 5.05 2.82 -3.26
CA ILE A 49 4.86 3.41 -4.59
C ILE A 49 3.52 4.14 -4.64
N ILE A 50 2.45 3.52 -4.13
CA ILE A 50 1.13 4.16 -4.01
C ILE A 50 1.23 5.38 -3.07
N GLY A 51 1.95 5.27 -1.95
CA GLY A 51 2.19 6.38 -1.03
C GLY A 51 2.88 7.57 -1.70
N LEU A 52 3.94 7.33 -2.49
CA LEU A 52 4.63 8.37 -3.26
C LEU A 52 3.71 9.05 -4.26
N LEU A 53 2.89 8.28 -4.99
CA LEU A 53 1.95 8.82 -5.96
C LEU A 53 0.85 9.65 -5.30
N MET A 54 0.41 9.25 -4.10
CA MET A 54 -0.51 10.06 -3.30
C MET A 54 0.13 11.41 -2.93
N ASP A 55 1.38 11.43 -2.45
CA ASP A 55 2.06 12.70 -2.15
C ASP A 55 2.15 13.59 -3.40
N LEU A 56 2.55 13.03 -4.55
CA LEU A 56 2.71 13.78 -5.80
C LEU A 56 1.39 14.38 -6.32
N LEU A 57 0.29 13.63 -6.22
CA LEU A 57 -0.97 14.03 -6.83
C LEU A 57 -1.90 14.80 -5.87
N TRP A 58 -1.85 14.49 -4.57
CA TRP A 58 -2.79 15.00 -3.57
C TRP A 58 -2.19 16.00 -2.58
N LEU A 59 -0.87 16.00 -2.39
CA LEU A 59 -0.14 17.10 -1.76
C LEU A 59 0.81 17.74 -2.77
N PRO A 60 0.28 18.42 -3.81
CA PRO A 60 1.13 19.23 -4.68
C PRO A 60 1.75 20.34 -3.84
N GLY A 61 3.01 20.15 -3.49
CA GLY A 61 3.72 21.07 -2.61
C GLY A 61 4.34 22.23 -3.37
N GLU A 62 4.11 23.45 -2.87
CA GLU A 62 5.01 24.57 -3.19
C GLU A 62 6.22 24.49 -2.27
N GLY A 63 7.35 23.98 -2.80
CA GLY A 63 8.62 23.86 -2.07
C GLY A 63 8.93 22.46 -1.53
N PHE A 64 9.85 22.37 -0.56
CA PHE A 64 10.27 21.09 0.04
C PHE A 64 9.23 20.62 1.06
N GLN A 65 8.25 19.86 0.60
CA GLN A 65 7.25 19.22 1.46
C GLN A 65 7.68 17.81 1.84
N ILE A 66 7.46 17.46 3.10
CA ILE A 66 7.72 16.12 3.61
C ILE A 66 6.69 15.17 2.99
N PRO A 67 7.10 14.10 2.29
CA PRO A 67 6.16 13.18 1.63
C PRO A 67 5.51 12.28 2.69
N LEU A 68 4.39 12.75 3.23
CA LEU A 68 3.71 12.17 4.39
C LEU A 68 3.17 10.77 4.08
N PHE A 69 2.58 10.59 2.89
CA PHE A 69 2.02 9.30 2.49
C PHE A 69 3.12 8.27 2.19
N LEU A 70 4.26 8.68 1.63
CA LEU A 70 5.43 7.83 1.44
C LEU A 70 6.02 7.39 2.78
N ILE A 71 6.28 8.33 3.70
CA ILE A 71 6.86 8.00 5.00
C ILE A 71 5.90 7.10 5.78
N GLY A 72 4.61 7.45 5.78
CA GLY A 72 3.56 6.67 6.40
C GLY A 72 3.47 5.25 5.83
N SER A 73 3.50 5.10 4.51
CA SER A 73 3.45 3.80 3.83
C SER A 73 4.68 2.94 4.11
N ILE A 74 5.88 3.52 4.11
CA ILE A 74 7.10 2.82 4.53
C ILE A 74 6.97 2.35 5.98
N ALA A 75 6.60 3.25 6.90
CA ALA A 75 6.41 2.91 8.30
C ALA A 75 5.37 1.78 8.47
N LEU A 76 4.26 1.84 7.73
CA LEU A 76 3.21 0.81 7.74
C LEU A 76 3.72 -0.56 7.31
N VAL A 77 4.54 -0.64 6.25
CA VAL A 77 5.12 -1.90 5.78
C VAL A 77 5.97 -2.57 6.86
N TRP A 78 6.76 -1.78 7.59
CA TRP A 78 7.64 -2.28 8.64
C TRP A 78 6.90 -2.60 9.95
N VAL A 79 6.00 -1.72 10.39
CA VAL A 79 5.19 -1.93 11.60
C VAL A 79 4.28 -3.13 11.44
N CYS A 80 3.72 -3.35 10.25
CA CYS A 80 2.85 -4.50 9.98
C CYS A 80 3.64 -5.79 9.71
N ALA A 81 4.95 -5.73 9.49
CA ALA A 81 5.77 -6.93 9.29
C ALA A 81 5.69 -7.93 10.47
N PRO A 82 5.88 -7.52 11.75
CA PRO A 82 5.70 -8.42 12.89
C PRO A 82 4.25 -8.93 13.00
N LEU A 83 3.25 -8.06 12.86
CA LEU A 83 1.83 -8.44 12.90
C LEU A 83 1.48 -9.52 11.87
N ARG A 84 1.96 -9.36 10.63
CA ARG A 84 1.75 -10.35 9.56
C ARG A 84 2.39 -11.68 9.89
N SER A 85 3.58 -11.63 10.48
CA SER A 85 4.33 -12.84 10.83
C SER A 85 3.72 -13.62 12.00
N GLN A 86 2.98 -12.94 12.88
CA GLN A 86 2.39 -13.54 14.09
C GLN A 86 0.93 -13.97 13.89
N PHE A 87 0.13 -13.20 13.16
CA PHE A 87 -1.34 -13.40 13.12
C PHE A 87 -1.87 -13.84 11.76
N LEU A 88 -1.10 -13.66 10.68
CA LEU A 88 -1.60 -13.82 9.30
C LEU A 88 -0.81 -14.86 8.50
N ARG A 89 0.05 -15.65 9.15
CA ARG A 89 0.60 -16.87 8.57
C ARG A 89 -0.48 -17.95 8.57
N PRO A 90 -0.73 -18.65 7.46
CA PRO A 90 -1.49 -19.90 7.47
C PRO A 90 -0.74 -20.98 8.25
#